data_AF-A0A9X3KBY6-F1
#
_entry.id   AF-A0A9X3KBY6-F1
#
_cell.length_a   1.000
_cell.length_b   1.000
_cell.length_c   1.000
_cell.angle_alpha   90.00
_cell.angle_beta   90.00
_cell.angle_gamma   90.00
#
_symmetry.space_group_name_H-M   'P 1'
#
loop_
_entity.id
_entity.type
_entity.pdbx_description
1 polymer ?
#
loop_
_entity_poly.entity_id
_entity_poly.type
_entity_poly.pdbx_seq_one_letter_code
_entity_poly.pdbx_strand_id
1 'polypeptide(L)'
;MTDDFEDNFPENETDTFEHAPLRLTVDLGALADNWRDMKKRSGRARTAAVVKADAYGLGIEDCGATLYHAGARDFFVATVAEGATLRSYAPEARIFVLSGIWQGQERQVFDNDLVPVLASEEQLSFWMATVAERGDHPCALHVDTGFNRLGLPLDDALFLADDVTRPASFDPVLVLSHLACADTPSSPMNRVQLESFRKVSAAFEGIESSLSASAGIFLGSEYHFDLTRPGIALYGGEAVNGMANPMRPVATAEARIIQIREAGEGQTVSYGGTFLLKRASRLAIASVGYADGYQRSLSGSGIPLRDMGHGGAYGVVNGHKVPVAGRVTMDLTIFDVTDVPANAIRAGDYIELFGHKVPVDETARAAGTIGYEMLTGLGLRYERQYLMADD
;
A
#
# COMPACT_ATOMS: atom_id res chain seq x y z
N MET A 1 -30.26 41.67 30.08
CA MET A 1 -29.37 40.64 30.64
C MET A 1 -29.20 39.59 29.57
N THR A 2 -28.34 39.90 28.62
CA THR A 2 -27.76 38.96 27.68
C THR A 2 -26.41 38.63 28.29
N ASP A 3 -26.27 37.44 28.88
CA ASP A 3 -24.96 36.94 29.29
C ASP A 3 -24.24 36.51 28.01
N ASP A 4 -23.28 37.32 27.62
CA ASP A 4 -22.26 37.01 26.63
C ASP A 4 -21.41 35.87 27.19
N PHE A 5 -21.62 34.65 26.67
CA PHE A 5 -20.61 33.61 26.73
C PHE A 5 -19.47 34.01 25.78
N GLU A 6 -18.57 34.87 26.27
CA GLU A 6 -17.27 35.04 25.64
C GLU A 6 -16.50 33.72 25.77
N ASP A 7 -16.49 32.96 24.67
CA ASP A 7 -15.62 31.80 24.45
C ASP A 7 -14.16 32.25 24.50
N ASN A 8 -13.63 32.29 25.72
CA ASN A 8 -12.22 32.55 25.98
C ASN A 8 -11.45 31.21 25.90
N PHE A 9 -11.53 30.54 24.76
CA PHE A 9 -10.61 29.45 24.44
C PHE A 9 -9.32 30.09 23.90
N PRO A 10 -8.17 29.92 24.57
CA PRO A 10 -6.93 30.41 24.01
C PRO A 10 -6.69 29.74 22.64
N GLU A 11 -6.46 30.55 21.61
CA GLU A 11 -5.87 30.14 20.32
C GLU A 11 -4.42 29.66 20.56
N ASN A 12 -4.24 28.61 21.36
CA ASN A 12 -3.13 27.71 21.10
C ASN A 12 -3.59 26.90 19.91
N GLU A 13 -2.81 26.86 18.83
CA GLU A 13 -2.92 25.84 17.79
C GLU A 13 -2.93 24.47 18.49
N THR A 14 -4.11 23.98 18.84
CA THR A 14 -4.27 22.67 19.47
C THR A 14 -3.87 21.67 18.42
N ASP A 15 -2.74 21.00 18.65
CA ASP A 15 -2.25 19.93 17.79
C ASP A 15 -3.40 18.93 17.56
N THR A 16 -4.03 19.02 16.39
CA THR A 16 -5.24 18.28 16.03
C THR A 16 -4.96 16.78 16.10
N PHE A 17 -3.71 16.39 15.82
CA PHE A 17 -3.22 15.03 15.93
C PHE A 17 -3.25 14.55 17.39
N GLU A 18 -2.75 15.36 18.32
CA GLU A 18 -2.75 15.00 19.74
C GLU A 18 -4.17 14.86 20.34
N HIS A 19 -5.16 15.48 19.73
CA HIS A 19 -6.55 15.41 20.16
C HIS A 19 -7.42 14.44 19.36
N ALA A 20 -6.91 13.88 18.25
CA ALA A 20 -7.68 13.04 17.35
C ALA A 20 -8.16 11.73 18.01
N PRO A 21 -9.36 11.20 17.67
CA PRO A 21 -9.78 9.87 18.09
C PRO A 21 -8.95 8.76 17.41
N LEU A 22 -8.48 9.02 16.19
CA LEU A 22 -7.70 8.12 15.36
C LEU A 22 -6.48 8.87 14.84
N ARG A 23 -5.30 8.28 15.04
CA ARG A 23 -4.01 8.84 14.61
C ARG A 23 -3.36 7.91 13.61
N LEU A 24 -2.83 8.49 12.54
CA LEU A 24 -1.95 7.79 11.60
C LEU A 24 -0.65 8.58 11.47
N THR A 25 0.42 8.07 12.06
CA THR A 25 1.77 8.60 11.82
C THR A 25 2.36 7.94 10.58
N VAL A 26 2.84 8.76 9.65
CA VAL A 26 3.54 8.34 8.43
C VAL A 26 5.00 8.80 8.52
N ASP A 27 5.92 7.87 8.68
CA ASP A 27 7.36 8.11 8.74
C ASP A 27 7.97 8.18 7.33
N LEU A 28 8.10 9.40 6.82
CA LEU A 28 8.69 9.69 5.51
C LEU A 28 10.19 9.41 5.48
N GLY A 29 10.88 9.49 6.62
CA GLY A 29 12.27 9.07 6.76
C GLY A 29 12.44 7.57 6.49
N ALA A 30 11.62 6.75 7.14
CA ALA A 30 11.57 5.31 6.90
C ALA A 30 11.21 4.97 5.45
N LEU A 31 10.26 5.70 4.84
CA LEU A 31 9.90 5.54 3.43
C LEU A 31 11.10 5.78 2.50
N ALA A 32 11.82 6.89 2.70
CA ALA A 32 13.00 7.23 1.92
C ALA A 32 14.12 6.18 2.09
N ASP A 33 14.34 5.70 3.31
CA ASP A 33 15.34 4.68 3.60
C ASP A 33 14.98 3.32 3.00
N ASN A 34 13.71 2.91 3.07
CA ASN A 34 13.23 1.70 2.42
C ASN A 34 13.44 1.80 0.89
N TRP A 35 13.20 2.96 0.29
CA TRP A 35 13.49 3.17 -1.14
C TRP A 35 14.98 3.05 -1.45
N ARG A 36 15.87 3.64 -0.64
CA ARG A 36 17.33 3.52 -0.81
C ARG A 36 17.80 2.07 -0.66
N ASP A 37 17.22 1.33 0.28
CA ASP A 37 17.52 -0.08 0.48
C ASP A 37 17.05 -0.93 -0.71
N MET A 38 15.84 -0.68 -1.23
CA MET A 38 15.36 -1.34 -2.44
C MET A 38 16.21 -0.97 -3.65
N LYS A 39 16.66 0.29 -3.77
CA LYS A 39 17.60 0.72 -4.81
C LYS A 39 18.91 -0.04 -4.76
N LYS A 40 19.48 -0.20 -3.57
CA LYS A 40 20.70 -1.00 -3.38
C LYS A 40 20.48 -2.48 -3.76
N ARG A 41 19.31 -3.04 -3.42
CA ARG A 41 18.94 -4.43 -3.75
C ARG A 41 18.73 -4.65 -5.25
N SER A 42 18.25 -3.65 -5.98
CA SER A 42 18.09 -3.69 -7.44
C SER A 42 19.41 -3.72 -8.21
N GLY A 43 20.55 -3.54 -7.54
CA GLY A 43 21.88 -3.69 -8.13
C GLY A 43 22.16 -2.65 -9.22
N ARG A 44 22.27 -3.10 -10.46
CA ARG A 44 22.52 -2.23 -11.63
C ARG A 44 21.23 -1.68 -12.23
N ALA A 45 20.09 -2.30 -11.96
CA ALA A 45 18.81 -1.83 -12.45
C ALA A 45 18.48 -0.49 -11.79
N ARG A 46 17.83 0.39 -12.55
CA ARG A 46 17.20 1.59 -11.98
C ARG A 46 16.05 1.14 -11.07
N THR A 47 15.65 2.02 -10.16
CA THR A 47 14.65 1.71 -9.13
C THR A 47 13.58 2.77 -9.12
N ALA A 48 12.39 2.37 -9.56
CA ALA A 48 11.21 3.21 -9.53
C ALA A 48 10.61 3.31 -8.12
N ALA A 49 9.59 4.15 -7.99
CA ALA A 49 8.72 4.22 -6.84
C ALA A 49 7.25 3.97 -7.27
N VAL A 50 6.62 2.93 -6.74
CA VAL A 50 5.20 2.67 -7.02
C VAL A 50 4.34 3.36 -5.97
N VAL A 51 3.56 4.37 -6.38
CA VAL A 51 2.79 5.26 -5.49
C VAL A 51 1.28 5.27 -5.78
N LYS A 52 0.80 4.25 -6.49
CA LYS A 52 -0.63 4.05 -6.75
C LYS A 52 -1.46 3.88 -5.47
N ALA A 53 -2.77 4.08 -5.59
CA ALA A 53 -3.74 4.04 -4.51
C ALA A 53 -3.36 4.99 -3.38
N ASP A 54 -3.11 6.26 -3.72
CA ASP A 54 -2.70 7.31 -2.76
C ASP A 54 -1.44 6.93 -1.95
N ALA A 55 -0.38 6.49 -2.64
CA ALA A 55 0.82 5.92 -2.01
C ALA A 55 0.48 4.82 -0.98
N TYR A 56 -0.37 3.87 -1.40
CA TYR A 56 -0.85 2.77 -0.57
C TYR A 56 -1.68 3.25 0.64
N GLY A 57 -2.41 4.36 0.50
CA GLY A 57 -3.28 4.95 1.53
C GLY A 57 -2.58 5.95 2.46
N LEU A 58 -1.32 6.29 2.17
CA LEU A 58 -0.45 7.11 2.99
C LEU A 58 -0.19 8.51 2.43
N GLY A 59 -0.94 8.96 1.41
CA GLY A 59 -0.80 10.30 0.84
C GLY A 59 0.23 10.36 -0.28
N ILE A 60 -0.23 10.43 -1.53
CA ILE A 60 0.63 10.48 -2.73
C ILE A 60 1.47 11.75 -2.81
N GLU A 61 1.02 12.84 -2.20
CA GLU A 61 1.67 14.15 -2.22
C GLU A 61 2.98 14.11 -1.41
N ASP A 62 2.86 13.83 -0.11
CA ASP A 62 3.99 13.75 0.82
C ASP A 62 4.93 12.57 0.49
N CYS A 63 4.36 11.40 0.23
CA CYS A 63 5.16 10.23 -0.15
C CYS A 63 5.85 10.43 -1.50
N GLY A 64 5.16 11.01 -2.48
CA GLY A 64 5.69 11.28 -3.82
C GLY A 64 6.86 12.26 -3.78
N ALA A 65 6.69 13.40 -3.10
CA ALA A 65 7.74 14.39 -2.89
C ALA A 65 8.95 13.78 -2.17
N THR A 66 8.71 13.04 -1.09
CA THR A 66 9.76 12.36 -0.32
C THR A 66 10.59 11.41 -1.17
N LEU A 67 9.94 10.55 -1.95
CA LEU A 67 10.61 9.58 -2.82
C LEU A 67 11.37 10.29 -3.96
N TYR A 68 10.82 11.38 -4.49
CA TYR A 68 11.50 12.20 -5.50
C TYR A 68 12.79 12.84 -4.94
N HIS A 69 12.71 13.43 -3.74
CA HIS A 69 13.89 13.98 -3.04
C HIS A 69 14.89 12.91 -2.61
N ALA A 70 14.43 11.70 -2.26
CA ALA A 70 15.30 10.57 -1.97
C ALA A 70 16.11 10.11 -3.19
N GLY A 71 15.63 10.42 -4.41
CA GLY A 71 16.34 10.20 -5.67
C GLY A 71 15.58 9.37 -6.70
N ALA A 72 14.30 9.04 -6.47
CA ALA A 72 13.48 8.34 -7.44
C ALA A 72 13.22 9.22 -8.67
N ARG A 73 13.37 8.65 -9.87
CA ARG A 73 13.15 9.36 -11.15
C ARG A 73 12.17 8.65 -12.07
N ASP A 74 11.71 7.47 -11.68
CA ASP A 74 10.62 6.76 -12.34
C ASP A 74 9.57 6.44 -11.28
N PHE A 75 8.32 6.72 -11.61
CA PHE A 75 7.19 6.46 -10.73
C PHE A 75 6.13 5.66 -11.48
N PHE A 76 5.40 4.84 -10.75
CA PHE A 76 4.27 4.11 -11.29
C PHE A 76 3.03 4.41 -10.45
N VAL A 77 1.98 4.86 -11.14
CA VAL A 77 0.64 5.09 -10.61
C VAL A 77 -0.33 4.11 -11.28
N ALA A 78 -1.52 3.91 -10.70
CA ALA A 78 -2.54 3.10 -11.33
C ALA A 78 -3.26 3.89 -12.42
N THR A 79 -3.62 5.15 -12.14
CA THR A 79 -4.51 5.95 -12.98
C THR A 79 -3.89 7.25 -13.47
N VAL A 80 -4.46 7.82 -14.54
CA VAL A 80 -4.09 9.15 -15.07
C VAL A 80 -4.27 10.25 -14.01
N ALA A 81 -5.34 10.17 -13.20
CA ALA A 81 -5.61 11.16 -12.16
C ALA A 81 -4.52 11.16 -11.07
N GLU A 82 -4.09 9.98 -10.60
CA GLU A 82 -2.97 9.86 -9.67
C GLU A 82 -1.67 10.42 -10.27
N GLY A 83 -1.42 10.17 -11.57
CA GLY A 83 -0.25 10.70 -12.27
C GLY A 83 -0.26 12.22 -12.35
N ALA A 84 -1.42 12.80 -12.65
CA ALA A 84 -1.61 14.26 -12.68
C ALA A 84 -1.39 14.88 -11.29
N THR A 85 -1.88 14.26 -10.21
CA THR A 85 -1.58 14.71 -8.84
C THR A 85 -0.09 14.63 -8.55
N LEU A 86 0.56 13.51 -8.87
CA LEU A 86 1.98 13.29 -8.59
C LEU A 86 2.91 14.26 -9.33
N ARG A 87 2.55 14.72 -10.53
CA ARG A 87 3.40 15.58 -11.37
C ARG A 87 3.93 16.80 -10.62
N SER A 88 3.11 17.45 -9.81
CA SER A 88 3.53 18.62 -9.01
C SER A 88 4.60 18.29 -7.95
N TYR A 89 4.65 17.05 -7.49
CA TYR A 89 5.54 16.56 -6.44
C TYR A 89 6.77 15.81 -6.99
N ALA A 90 6.74 15.44 -8.27
CA ALA A 90 7.83 14.78 -9.00
C ALA A 90 8.00 15.38 -10.41
N PRO A 91 8.37 16.67 -10.53
CA PRO A 91 8.21 17.47 -11.75
C PRO A 91 8.97 16.93 -12.96
N GLU A 92 10.16 16.37 -12.76
CA GLU A 92 11.03 15.85 -13.84
C GLU A 92 11.01 14.32 -13.95
N ALA A 93 10.18 13.64 -13.15
CA ALA A 93 10.17 12.19 -13.16
C ALA A 93 9.37 11.63 -14.35
N ARG A 94 9.74 10.42 -14.80
CA ARG A 94 8.87 9.64 -15.70
C ARG A 94 7.76 9.01 -14.88
N ILE A 95 6.51 9.32 -15.19
CA ILE A 95 5.35 8.82 -14.45
C ILE A 95 4.57 7.86 -15.34
N PHE A 96 4.70 6.57 -15.06
CA PHE A 96 4.04 5.50 -15.80
C PHE A 96 2.64 5.23 -15.25
N VAL A 97 1.63 5.17 -16.13
CA VAL A 97 0.24 4.87 -15.77
C VAL A 97 -0.09 3.42 -16.10
N LEU A 98 -0.20 2.57 -15.07
CA LEU A 98 -0.35 1.12 -15.22
C LEU A 98 -1.65 0.70 -15.90
N SER A 99 -2.73 1.49 -15.80
CA SER A 99 -4.00 1.21 -16.48
C SER A 99 -4.02 1.63 -17.96
N GLY A 100 -2.91 2.16 -18.48
CA GLY A 100 -2.85 2.74 -19.81
C GLY A 100 -3.65 4.03 -19.93
N ILE A 101 -4.29 4.22 -21.09
CA ILE A 101 -5.03 5.42 -21.47
C ILE A 101 -6.32 5.04 -22.22
N TRP A 102 -7.37 5.85 -22.05
CA TRP A 102 -8.63 5.75 -22.76
C TRP A 102 -9.10 7.10 -23.31
N GLN A 103 -10.10 7.07 -24.19
CA GLN A 103 -10.73 8.26 -24.76
C GLN A 103 -11.17 9.26 -23.68
N GLY A 104 -10.85 10.53 -23.89
CA GLY A 104 -11.12 11.63 -22.95
C GLY A 104 -10.01 11.89 -21.93
N GLN A 105 -9.00 11.03 -21.84
CA GLN A 105 -7.86 11.20 -20.93
C GLN A 105 -6.63 11.82 -21.61
N GLU A 106 -6.67 12.04 -22.93
CA GLU A 106 -5.56 12.49 -23.75
C GLU A 106 -5.00 13.80 -23.21
N ARG A 107 -5.86 14.78 -22.93
CA ARG A 107 -5.42 16.07 -22.39
C ARG A 107 -4.63 15.90 -21.08
N GLN A 108 -5.12 15.10 -20.14
CA GLN A 108 -4.42 14.92 -18.86
C GLN A 108 -3.08 14.19 -19.04
N VAL A 109 -3.00 13.23 -19.96
CA VAL A 109 -1.74 12.51 -20.24
C VAL A 109 -0.70 13.46 -20.83
N PHE A 110 -1.06 14.27 -21.82
CA PHE A 110 -0.12 15.19 -22.48
C PHE A 110 0.22 16.40 -21.60
N ASP A 111 -0.77 17.04 -20.95
CA ASP A 111 -0.55 18.21 -20.08
C ASP A 111 0.35 17.88 -18.86
N ASN A 112 0.38 16.61 -18.43
CA ASN A 112 1.17 16.16 -17.28
C ASN A 112 2.34 15.23 -17.66
N ASP A 113 2.69 15.13 -18.94
CA ASP A 113 3.80 14.31 -19.44
C ASP A 113 3.78 12.86 -18.89
N LEU A 114 2.61 12.22 -18.92
CA LEU A 114 2.43 10.87 -18.37
C LEU A 114 2.76 9.82 -19.44
N VAL A 115 3.31 8.68 -19.02
CA VAL A 115 3.67 7.56 -19.90
C VAL A 115 2.64 6.45 -19.75
N PRO A 116 1.65 6.29 -20.65
CA PRO A 116 0.68 5.21 -20.53
C PRO A 116 1.36 3.85 -20.76
N VAL A 117 1.03 2.88 -19.90
CA VAL A 117 1.40 1.48 -20.08
C VAL A 117 0.29 0.78 -20.86
N LEU A 118 0.53 0.55 -22.15
CA LEU A 118 -0.42 -0.08 -23.07
C LEU A 118 -0.46 -1.58 -22.80
N ALA A 119 -1.65 -2.13 -22.64
CA ALA A 119 -1.83 -3.51 -22.21
C ALA A 119 -2.84 -4.32 -23.06
N SER A 120 -3.38 -3.72 -24.11
CA SER A 120 -4.28 -4.39 -25.05
C SER A 120 -4.13 -3.81 -26.47
N GLU A 121 -4.63 -4.53 -27.47
CA GLU A 121 -4.66 -4.05 -28.86
C GLU A 121 -5.52 -2.80 -29.02
N GLU A 122 -6.61 -2.69 -28.26
CA GLU A 122 -7.47 -1.51 -28.27
C GLU A 122 -6.74 -0.28 -27.74
N GLN A 123 -5.99 -0.43 -26.64
CA GLN A 123 -5.16 0.66 -26.11
C GLN A 123 -4.03 1.02 -27.06
N LEU A 124 -3.40 0.04 -27.70
CA LEU A 124 -2.37 0.27 -28.71
C LEU A 124 -2.94 1.06 -29.90
N SER A 125 -4.06 0.60 -30.46
CA SER A 125 -4.73 1.27 -31.59
C SER A 125 -5.16 2.69 -31.23
N PHE A 126 -5.75 2.87 -30.05
CA PHE A 126 -6.15 4.17 -29.55
C PHE A 126 -4.95 5.11 -29.33
N TRP A 127 -3.87 4.60 -28.76
CA TRP A 127 -2.63 5.37 -28.56
C TRP A 127 -2.03 5.83 -29.89
N MET A 128 -1.94 4.93 -30.87
CA MET A 128 -1.41 5.25 -32.18
C MET A 128 -2.21 6.35 -32.89
N ALA A 129 -3.54 6.29 -32.80
CA ALA A 129 -4.39 7.37 -33.32
C ALA A 129 -4.17 8.69 -32.57
N THR A 130 -4.00 8.63 -31.25
CA THR A 130 -3.81 9.80 -30.40
C THR A 130 -2.51 10.53 -30.71
N VAL A 131 -1.38 9.82 -30.83
CA VAL A 131 -0.09 10.45 -31.16
C VAL A 131 -0.02 10.95 -32.61
N ALA A 132 -0.73 10.31 -33.54
CA ALA A 132 -0.87 10.81 -34.90
C ALA A 132 -1.62 12.15 -34.97
N GLU A 133 -2.55 12.40 -34.06
CA GLU A 133 -3.31 13.65 -33.97
C GLU A 133 -2.58 14.74 -33.15
N ARG A 134 -1.99 14.36 -32.02
CA ARG A 134 -1.48 15.30 -30.99
C ARG A 134 0.02 15.51 -31.00
N GLY A 135 0.77 14.67 -31.72
CA GLY A 135 2.23 14.66 -31.73
C GLY A 135 2.82 13.49 -30.94
N ASP A 136 4.12 13.27 -31.14
CA ASP A 136 4.86 12.18 -30.51
C ASP A 136 4.86 12.31 -28.99
N HIS A 137 4.64 11.18 -28.31
CA HIS A 137 4.65 11.07 -26.86
C HIS A 137 5.09 9.65 -26.45
N PRO A 138 5.84 9.46 -25.34
CA PRO A 138 6.29 8.14 -24.93
C PRO A 138 5.14 7.24 -24.44
N CYS A 139 5.27 5.92 -24.67
CA CYS A 139 4.44 4.90 -24.07
C CYS A 139 5.29 3.72 -23.57
N ALA A 140 4.71 2.85 -22.75
CA ALA A 140 5.29 1.57 -22.37
C ALA A 140 4.36 0.43 -22.82
N LEU A 141 4.90 -0.77 -22.97
CA LEU A 141 4.14 -1.98 -23.35
C LEU A 141 4.13 -2.99 -22.21
N HIS A 142 2.95 -3.48 -21.84
CA HIS A 142 2.79 -4.60 -20.90
C HIS A 142 2.55 -5.89 -21.67
N VAL A 143 3.37 -6.90 -21.39
CA VAL A 143 3.22 -8.25 -21.92
C VAL A 143 2.87 -9.21 -20.79
N ASP A 144 1.85 -10.04 -21.00
CA ASP A 144 1.51 -11.10 -20.07
C ASP A 144 2.42 -12.31 -20.27
N THR A 145 3.15 -12.68 -19.22
CA THR A 145 4.07 -13.83 -19.20
C THR A 145 3.51 -15.04 -18.46
N GLY A 146 2.22 -14.99 -18.09
CA GLY A 146 1.50 -16.06 -17.40
C GLY A 146 0.73 -15.60 -16.15
N PHE A 147 0.64 -14.30 -15.89
CA PHE A 147 -0.14 -13.79 -14.76
C PHE A 147 -1.65 -13.79 -15.07
N ASN A 148 -2.05 -13.72 -16.34
CA ASN A 148 -3.46 -13.73 -16.78
C ASN A 148 -4.29 -12.62 -16.14
N ARG A 149 -3.73 -11.40 -16.10
CA ARG A 149 -4.40 -10.21 -15.53
C ARG A 149 -4.44 -9.04 -16.49
N LEU A 150 -3.29 -8.62 -16.99
CA LEU A 150 -3.15 -7.44 -17.85
C LEU A 150 -1.89 -7.60 -18.70
N GLY A 151 -1.95 -7.17 -19.96
CA GLY A 151 -0.86 -7.22 -20.92
C GLY A 151 -1.25 -7.96 -22.19
N LEU A 152 -0.55 -7.66 -23.30
CA LEU A 152 -0.70 -8.42 -24.53
C LEU A 152 -0.32 -9.88 -24.27
N PRO A 153 -1.04 -10.85 -24.86
CA PRO A 153 -0.59 -12.22 -24.90
C PRO A 153 0.85 -12.31 -25.44
N LEU A 154 1.63 -13.26 -24.91
CA LEU A 154 3.04 -13.40 -25.25
C LEU A 154 3.27 -13.50 -26.76
N ASP A 155 2.49 -14.33 -27.45
CA ASP A 155 2.64 -14.57 -28.89
C ASP A 155 2.31 -13.31 -29.71
N ASP A 156 1.29 -12.54 -29.30
CA ASP A 156 0.90 -11.29 -29.96
C ASP A 156 1.98 -10.22 -29.78
N ALA A 157 2.59 -10.14 -28.59
CA ALA A 157 3.70 -9.22 -28.34
C ALA A 157 4.96 -9.58 -29.16
N LEU A 158 5.26 -10.87 -29.33
CA LEU A 158 6.37 -11.32 -30.17
C LEU A 158 6.08 -11.06 -31.65
N PHE A 159 4.84 -11.29 -32.10
CA PHE A 159 4.43 -10.94 -33.45
C PHE A 159 4.55 -9.43 -33.70
N LEU A 160 4.12 -8.60 -32.76
CA LEU A 160 4.22 -7.14 -32.84
C LEU A 160 5.68 -6.65 -32.93
N ALA A 161 6.61 -7.34 -32.26
CA ALA A 161 8.04 -7.00 -32.32
C ALA A 161 8.65 -7.29 -33.71
N ASP A 162 8.24 -8.39 -34.33
CA ASP A 162 8.73 -8.83 -35.66
C ASP A 162 7.98 -8.17 -36.83
N ASP A 163 6.85 -7.50 -36.58
CA ASP A 163 6.02 -6.91 -37.62
C ASP A 163 6.69 -5.69 -38.27
N VAL A 164 7.25 -5.91 -39.46
CA VAL A 164 7.85 -4.88 -40.33
C VAL A 164 6.85 -3.82 -40.81
N THR A 165 5.54 -4.08 -40.68
CA THR A 165 4.47 -3.14 -41.01
C THR A 165 4.03 -2.31 -39.80
N ARG A 166 4.54 -2.59 -38.59
CA ARG A 166 4.25 -1.76 -37.43
C ARG A 166 4.66 -0.32 -37.73
N PRO A 167 3.84 0.67 -37.34
CA PRO A 167 4.21 2.07 -37.52
C PRO A 167 5.58 2.33 -36.91
N ALA A 168 6.49 2.97 -37.66
CA ALA A 168 7.81 3.35 -37.15
C ALA A 168 7.70 4.28 -35.91
N SER A 169 6.54 4.92 -35.73
CA SER A 169 6.20 5.72 -34.55
C SER A 169 5.87 4.89 -33.30
N PHE A 170 5.68 3.57 -33.41
CA PHE A 170 5.51 2.71 -32.25
C PHE A 170 6.88 2.29 -31.68
N ASP A 171 7.43 3.14 -30.81
CA ASP A 171 8.70 2.92 -30.13
C ASP A 171 8.49 3.05 -28.60
N PRO A 172 8.05 1.98 -27.91
CA PRO A 172 7.80 2.06 -26.48
C PRO A 172 9.10 2.29 -25.74
N VAL A 173 9.11 3.19 -24.74
CA VAL A 173 10.31 3.47 -23.94
C VAL A 173 10.61 2.40 -22.89
N LEU A 174 9.66 1.47 -22.68
CA LEU A 174 9.75 0.40 -21.68
C LEU A 174 8.85 -0.76 -22.10
N VAL A 175 9.37 -2.00 -22.03
CA VAL A 175 8.55 -3.21 -22.06
C VAL A 175 8.56 -3.85 -20.67
N LEU A 176 7.39 -4.22 -20.16
CA LEU A 176 7.25 -4.73 -18.80
C LEU A 176 6.33 -5.93 -18.71
N SER A 177 6.56 -6.74 -17.67
CA SER A 177 5.66 -7.78 -17.22
C SER A 177 5.59 -7.78 -15.68
N HIS A 178 4.85 -8.71 -15.09
CA HIS A 178 4.69 -8.81 -13.65
C HIS A 178 4.63 -10.26 -13.17
N LEU A 179 5.43 -10.59 -12.16
CA LEU A 179 5.49 -11.93 -11.58
C LEU A 179 4.25 -12.21 -10.72
N ALA A 180 3.68 -13.42 -10.86
CA ALA A 180 2.51 -13.86 -10.13
C ALA A 180 2.83 -14.41 -8.73
N CYS A 181 4.01 -15.03 -8.55
CA CYS A 181 4.37 -15.78 -7.34
C CYS A 181 5.71 -15.36 -6.74
N ALA A 182 6.14 -14.12 -6.97
CA ALA A 182 7.45 -13.66 -6.51
C ALA A 182 7.54 -13.56 -4.98
N ASP A 183 6.40 -13.44 -4.30
CA ASP A 183 6.26 -13.50 -2.85
C ASP A 183 6.53 -14.91 -2.29
N THR A 184 6.54 -15.94 -3.14
CA THR A 184 6.90 -17.32 -2.81
C THR A 184 8.12 -17.74 -3.63
N PRO A 185 9.37 -17.53 -3.13
CA PRO A 185 10.58 -17.68 -3.93
C PRO A 185 10.78 -19.05 -4.56
N SER A 186 10.29 -20.11 -3.91
CA SER A 186 10.35 -21.49 -4.38
C SER A 186 9.35 -21.83 -5.49
N SER A 187 8.45 -20.92 -5.85
CA SER A 187 7.43 -21.19 -6.88
C SER A 187 8.08 -21.41 -8.25
N PRO A 188 7.81 -22.54 -8.93
CA PRO A 188 8.34 -22.80 -10.27
C PRO A 188 7.84 -21.78 -11.31
N MET A 189 6.69 -21.15 -11.05
CA MET A 189 6.11 -20.10 -11.91
C MET A 189 7.07 -18.94 -12.12
N ASN A 190 7.89 -18.60 -11.11
CA ASN A 190 8.88 -17.52 -11.23
C ASN A 190 9.90 -17.81 -12.33
N ARG A 191 10.32 -19.07 -12.50
CA ARG A 191 11.24 -19.46 -13.58
C ARG A 191 10.57 -19.41 -14.94
N VAL A 192 9.33 -19.91 -15.03
CA VAL A 192 8.53 -19.90 -16.28
C VAL A 192 8.34 -18.47 -16.78
N GLN A 193 7.88 -17.56 -15.92
CA GLN A 193 7.68 -16.15 -16.31
C GLN A 193 8.99 -15.45 -16.67
N LEU A 194 10.10 -15.78 -15.99
CA LEU A 194 11.41 -15.23 -16.34
C LEU A 194 11.85 -15.66 -17.75
N GLU A 195 11.69 -16.94 -18.08
CA GLU A 195 12.06 -17.46 -19.41
C GLU A 195 11.20 -16.84 -20.51
N SER A 196 9.89 -16.70 -20.29
CA SER A 196 8.99 -15.97 -21.20
C SER A 196 9.41 -14.51 -21.36
N PHE A 197 9.70 -13.81 -20.25
CA PHE A 197 10.09 -12.40 -20.31
C PHE A 197 11.44 -12.17 -20.98
N ARG A 198 12.38 -13.12 -20.89
CA ARG A 198 13.64 -13.05 -21.67
C ARG A 198 13.40 -13.08 -23.18
N LYS A 199 12.41 -13.84 -23.66
CA LYS A 199 12.02 -13.82 -25.08
C LYS A 199 11.48 -12.46 -25.48
N VAL A 200 10.59 -11.89 -24.66
CA VAL A 200 10.05 -10.54 -24.86
C VAL A 200 11.16 -9.49 -24.91
N SER A 201 12.02 -9.45 -23.89
CA SER A 201 13.13 -8.50 -23.81
C SER A 201 14.11 -8.63 -24.99
N ALA A 202 14.34 -9.85 -25.50
CA ALA A 202 15.16 -10.05 -26.69
C ALA A 202 14.46 -9.58 -27.98
N ALA A 203 13.13 -9.76 -28.10
CA ALA A 203 12.38 -9.32 -29.26
C ALA A 203 12.27 -7.78 -29.35
N PHE A 204 12.26 -7.10 -28.19
CA PHE A 204 12.30 -5.63 -28.09
C PHE A 204 13.72 -5.13 -27.77
N GLU A 205 14.75 -5.66 -28.45
CA GLU A 205 16.14 -5.26 -28.24
C GLU A 205 16.31 -3.73 -28.39
N GLY A 206 17.05 -3.12 -27.45
CA GLY A 206 17.26 -1.67 -27.39
C GLY A 206 16.21 -0.92 -26.57
N ILE A 207 15.11 -1.56 -26.19
CA ILE A 207 14.10 -1.00 -25.29
C ILE A 207 14.38 -1.44 -23.85
N GLU A 208 14.24 -0.52 -22.88
CA GLU A 208 14.38 -0.86 -21.46
C GLU A 208 13.33 -1.90 -21.05
N SER A 209 13.69 -2.77 -20.11
CA SER A 209 12.84 -3.89 -19.67
C SER A 209 12.63 -3.93 -18.15
N SER A 210 11.42 -4.32 -17.73
CA SER A 210 11.05 -4.33 -16.31
C SER A 210 10.15 -5.51 -15.93
N LEU A 211 10.64 -6.38 -15.04
CA LEU A 211 9.87 -7.53 -14.53
C LEU A 211 9.49 -7.35 -13.06
N SER A 212 10.48 -7.07 -12.23
CA SER A 212 10.33 -7.18 -10.77
C SER A 212 9.62 -6.01 -10.12
N ALA A 213 8.55 -6.33 -9.39
CA ALA A 213 8.08 -5.50 -8.27
C ALA A 213 8.85 -5.84 -6.97
N SER A 214 8.37 -5.41 -5.80
CA SER A 214 9.05 -5.62 -4.51
C SER A 214 9.61 -7.02 -4.31
N ALA A 215 8.76 -8.05 -4.42
CA ALA A 215 9.13 -9.44 -4.16
C ALA A 215 10.13 -9.98 -5.20
N GLY A 216 9.96 -9.61 -6.47
CA GLY A 216 10.86 -10.02 -7.56
C GLY A 216 12.30 -9.54 -7.36
N ILE A 217 12.48 -8.39 -6.71
CA ILE A 217 13.82 -7.86 -6.37
C ILE A 217 14.56 -8.83 -5.45
N PHE A 218 13.86 -9.54 -4.55
CA PHE A 218 14.46 -10.54 -3.65
C PHE A 218 14.81 -11.86 -4.33
N LEU A 219 14.26 -12.15 -5.52
CA LEU A 219 14.60 -13.38 -6.27
C LEU A 219 16.01 -13.33 -6.88
N GLY A 220 16.60 -12.13 -7.01
CA GLY A 220 17.97 -11.93 -7.43
C GLY A 220 18.12 -11.28 -8.80
N SER A 221 19.38 -10.99 -9.16
CA SER A 221 19.72 -10.11 -10.30
C SER A 221 19.19 -10.55 -11.66
N GLU A 222 18.90 -11.84 -11.84
CA GLU A 222 18.31 -12.34 -13.09
C GLU A 222 16.88 -11.84 -13.33
N TYR A 223 16.20 -11.34 -12.30
CA TYR A 223 14.85 -10.80 -12.35
C TYR A 223 14.80 -9.26 -12.40
N HIS A 224 15.93 -8.57 -12.25
CA HIS A 224 15.96 -7.11 -12.10
C HIS A 224 15.82 -6.36 -13.43
N PHE A 225 16.41 -6.89 -14.50
CA PHE A 225 16.44 -6.24 -15.82
C PHE A 225 16.94 -4.79 -15.73
N ASP A 226 16.35 -3.84 -16.46
CA ASP A 226 16.81 -2.45 -16.49
C ASP A 226 16.14 -1.58 -15.43
N LEU A 227 14.89 -1.92 -15.06
CA LEU A 227 14.09 -1.16 -14.11
C LEU A 227 13.32 -2.09 -13.17
N THR A 228 13.41 -1.80 -11.87
CA THR A 228 12.64 -2.47 -10.82
C THR A 228 11.57 -1.54 -10.24
N ARG A 229 10.46 -2.12 -9.77
CA ARG A 229 9.24 -1.38 -9.36
C ARG A 229 8.81 -1.70 -7.92
N PRO A 230 9.63 -1.39 -6.89
CA PRO A 230 9.23 -1.61 -5.51
C PRO A 230 7.98 -0.79 -5.16
N GLY A 231 7.02 -1.46 -4.51
CA GLY A 231 5.78 -0.89 -3.98
C GLY A 231 5.71 -1.15 -2.47
N ILE A 232 5.08 -2.25 -2.04
CA ILE A 232 4.84 -2.52 -0.61
C ILE A 232 6.07 -2.42 0.30
N ALA A 233 7.25 -2.78 -0.23
CA ALA A 233 8.49 -2.74 0.53
C ALA A 233 8.88 -1.31 0.90
N LEU A 234 8.53 -0.33 0.05
CA LEU A 234 8.73 1.09 0.36
C LEU A 234 7.94 1.49 1.61
N TYR A 235 6.73 0.96 1.75
CA TYR A 235 5.80 1.27 2.84
C TYR A 235 5.95 0.34 4.06
N GLY A 236 7.05 -0.38 4.15
CA GLY A 236 7.35 -1.22 5.32
C GLY A 236 6.64 -2.57 5.38
N GLY A 237 5.84 -2.93 4.38
CA GLY A 237 5.10 -4.20 4.38
C GLY A 237 5.90 -5.37 3.79
N GLU A 238 5.51 -6.59 4.16
CA GLU A 238 6.15 -7.85 3.78
C GLU A 238 6.00 -8.09 2.27
N ALA A 239 7.13 -8.17 1.57
CA ALA A 239 7.17 -8.49 0.14
C ALA A 239 7.28 -9.99 -0.14
N VAL A 240 7.85 -10.77 0.78
CA VAL A 240 8.17 -12.19 0.59
C VAL A 240 7.69 -12.99 1.78
N ASN A 241 6.81 -13.95 1.53
CA ASN A 241 6.16 -14.76 2.55
C ASN A 241 7.17 -15.63 3.30
N GLY A 242 7.05 -15.63 4.63
CA GLY A 242 7.84 -16.54 5.48
C GLY A 242 9.30 -16.13 5.63
N MET A 243 9.66 -14.92 5.19
CA MET A 243 10.94 -14.29 5.46
C MET A 243 10.75 -13.15 6.46
N ALA A 244 11.73 -12.95 7.34
CA ALA A 244 11.72 -11.78 8.20
C ALA A 244 11.73 -10.51 7.34
N ASN A 245 10.68 -9.69 7.47
CA ASN A 245 10.54 -8.46 6.72
C ASN A 245 11.68 -7.48 7.11
N PRO A 246 12.59 -7.13 6.18
CA PRO A 246 13.72 -6.28 6.49
C PRO A 246 13.39 -4.78 6.38
N MET A 247 12.16 -4.42 6.02
CA MET A 247 11.77 -3.02 5.79
C MET A 247 11.38 -2.35 7.11
N ARG A 248 11.64 -1.04 7.20
CA ARG A 248 11.23 -0.22 8.34
C ARG A 248 9.72 0.03 8.26
N PRO A 249 8.96 -0.08 9.37
CA PRO A 249 7.56 0.34 9.40
C PRO A 249 7.44 1.81 9.01
N VAL A 250 6.50 2.12 8.10
CA VAL A 250 6.24 3.51 7.64
C VAL A 250 4.95 4.07 8.25
N ALA A 251 3.96 3.22 8.53
CA ALA A 251 2.66 3.64 9.04
C ALA A 251 2.43 3.10 10.44
N THR A 252 2.07 3.97 11.38
CA THR A 252 1.61 3.61 12.73
C THR A 252 0.20 4.14 12.94
N ALA A 253 -0.76 3.23 13.13
CA ALA A 253 -2.16 3.55 13.37
C ALA A 253 -2.52 3.31 14.84
N GLU A 254 -3.12 4.32 15.46
CA GLU A 254 -3.49 4.30 16.87
C GLU A 254 -4.94 4.74 17.07
N ALA A 255 -5.62 4.13 18.04
CA ALA A 255 -6.98 4.47 18.40
C ALA A 255 -7.09 4.86 19.88
N ARG A 256 -7.83 5.94 20.14
CA ARG A 256 -8.08 6.43 21.48
C ARG A 256 -9.02 5.49 22.23
N ILE A 257 -8.70 5.21 23.49
CA ILE A 257 -9.58 4.49 24.41
C ILE A 257 -10.66 5.48 24.88
N ILE A 258 -11.91 5.24 24.50
CA ILE A 258 -13.06 6.04 24.93
C ILE A 258 -13.41 5.71 26.38
N GLN A 259 -13.39 4.41 26.71
CA GLN A 259 -13.88 3.93 28.00
C GLN A 259 -13.15 2.66 28.41
N ILE A 260 -12.92 2.50 29.72
CA ILE A 260 -12.55 1.23 30.34
C ILE A 260 -13.69 0.78 31.23
N ARG A 261 -14.06 -0.49 31.14
CA ARG A 261 -15.15 -1.09 31.90
C ARG A 261 -14.77 -2.42 32.51
N GLU A 262 -15.36 -2.72 33.66
CA GLU A 262 -15.30 -4.06 34.25
C GLU A 262 -16.50 -4.90 33.77
N ALA A 263 -16.26 -6.19 33.60
CA ALA A 263 -17.27 -7.16 33.24
C ALA A 263 -17.00 -8.49 33.98
N GLY A 264 -18.08 -9.11 34.47
CA GLY A 264 -18.00 -10.34 35.25
C GLY A 264 -17.82 -11.59 34.41
N GLU A 265 -17.34 -12.66 35.03
CA GLU A 265 -17.36 -14.00 34.44
C GLU A 265 -18.79 -14.38 33.99
N GLY A 266 -18.89 -15.06 32.85
CA GLY A 266 -20.17 -15.49 32.28
C GLY A 266 -20.89 -14.42 31.45
N GLN A 267 -20.46 -13.17 31.50
CA GLN A 267 -20.97 -12.12 30.61
C GLN A 267 -20.36 -12.26 29.20
N THR A 268 -21.03 -11.68 28.20
CA THR A 268 -20.58 -11.73 26.80
C THR A 268 -20.22 -10.36 26.25
N VAL A 269 -19.34 -10.32 25.25
CA VAL A 269 -18.79 -9.10 24.67
C VAL A 269 -19.20 -8.95 23.19
N SER A 270 -19.60 -7.73 22.82
CA SER A 270 -19.94 -7.28 21.46
C SER A 270 -21.14 -8.01 20.83
N TYR A 271 -21.40 -7.71 19.55
CA TYR A 271 -22.55 -8.22 18.80
C TYR A 271 -22.61 -9.74 18.76
N GLY A 272 -23.81 -10.29 18.95
CA GLY A 272 -24.09 -11.73 18.94
C GLY A 272 -23.56 -12.48 20.15
N GLY A 273 -22.99 -11.80 21.15
CA GLY A 273 -22.59 -12.41 22.42
C GLY A 273 -21.60 -13.57 22.27
N THR A 274 -20.80 -13.57 21.20
CA THR A 274 -19.97 -14.73 20.80
C THR A 274 -18.69 -14.86 21.62
N PHE A 275 -18.27 -13.81 22.32
CA PHE A 275 -17.12 -13.83 23.22
C PHE A 275 -17.60 -13.95 24.66
N LEU A 276 -17.46 -15.12 25.26
CA LEU A 276 -17.85 -15.40 26.64
C LEU A 276 -16.68 -15.17 27.58
N LEU A 277 -16.82 -14.26 28.54
CA LEU A 277 -15.82 -14.00 29.56
C LEU A 277 -15.69 -15.19 30.51
N LYS A 278 -14.47 -15.68 30.68
CA LYS A 278 -14.12 -16.82 31.54
C LYS A 278 -13.60 -16.41 32.93
N ARG A 279 -13.52 -15.11 33.19
CA ARG A 279 -13.11 -14.50 34.46
C ARG A 279 -13.65 -13.07 34.55
N ALA A 280 -13.57 -12.49 35.74
CA ALA A 280 -13.70 -11.04 35.89
C ALA A 280 -12.64 -10.36 35.01
N SER A 281 -13.09 -9.45 34.14
CA SER A 281 -12.29 -8.88 33.06
C SER A 281 -12.40 -7.37 33.01
N ARG A 282 -11.36 -6.72 32.49
CA ARG A 282 -11.37 -5.29 32.14
C ARG A 282 -11.32 -5.15 30.63
N LEU A 283 -12.20 -4.31 30.09
CA LEU A 283 -12.40 -4.12 28.67
C LEU A 283 -12.13 -2.66 28.32
N ALA A 284 -11.21 -2.42 27.38
CA ALA A 284 -10.97 -1.11 26.80
C ALA A 284 -11.76 -0.99 25.49
N ILE A 285 -12.59 0.05 25.38
CA ILE A 285 -13.37 0.35 24.18
C ILE A 285 -12.64 1.46 23.42
N ALA A 286 -12.08 1.12 22.26
CA ALA A 286 -11.33 2.03 21.39
C ALA A 286 -12.20 2.58 20.26
N SER A 287 -11.94 3.83 19.87
CA SER A 287 -12.66 4.57 18.82
C SER A 287 -12.23 4.18 17.40
N VAL A 288 -12.24 2.87 17.10
CA VAL A 288 -11.92 2.35 15.77
C VAL A 288 -12.84 1.19 15.39
N GLY A 289 -13.30 1.18 14.15
CA GLY A 289 -14.03 0.07 13.58
C GLY A 289 -13.83 -0.10 12.09
N TYR A 290 -14.70 -0.91 11.47
CA TYR A 290 -14.56 -1.24 10.05
C TYR A 290 -14.88 -0.05 9.12
N ALA A 291 -15.56 1.00 9.59
CA ALA A 291 -15.74 2.24 8.83
C ALA A 291 -14.44 3.04 8.69
N ASP A 292 -13.46 2.77 9.56
CA ASP A 292 -12.15 3.41 9.58
C ASP A 292 -11.08 2.51 8.91
N GLY A 293 -11.45 1.35 8.37
CA GLY A 293 -10.51 0.40 7.77
C GLY A 293 -9.98 -0.68 8.72
N TYR A 294 -10.34 -0.65 10.00
CA TYR A 294 -10.02 -1.74 10.92
C TYR A 294 -11.02 -2.90 10.70
N GLN A 295 -10.64 -3.82 9.82
CA GLN A 295 -11.54 -4.79 9.21
C GLN A 295 -12.30 -5.65 10.23
N ARG A 296 -13.56 -5.99 9.90
CA ARG A 296 -14.37 -6.89 10.72
C ARG A 296 -13.74 -8.28 10.89
N SER A 297 -12.91 -8.72 9.95
CA SER A 297 -12.12 -9.96 10.01
C SER A 297 -11.10 -9.99 11.16
N LEU A 298 -10.73 -8.83 11.73
CA LEU A 298 -9.84 -8.73 12.89
C LEU A 298 -10.50 -9.11 14.22
N SER A 299 -11.82 -9.33 14.22
CA SER A 299 -12.60 -9.72 15.40
C SER A 299 -11.98 -10.89 16.15
N GLY A 300 -12.00 -10.82 17.49
CA GLY A 300 -11.56 -11.90 18.37
C GLY A 300 -12.49 -13.11 18.40
N SER A 301 -13.76 -12.95 18.01
CA SER A 301 -14.73 -14.04 17.93
C SER A 301 -15.88 -13.76 16.96
N GLY A 302 -16.70 -14.80 16.71
CA GLY A 302 -18.00 -14.64 16.06
C GLY A 302 -17.95 -14.33 14.58
N ILE A 303 -16.86 -14.70 13.90
CA ILE A 303 -16.68 -14.59 12.45
C ILE A 303 -16.13 -15.92 11.91
N PRO A 304 -16.38 -16.27 10.64
CA PRO A 304 -15.95 -17.56 10.07
C PRO A 304 -14.45 -17.84 10.21
N LEU A 305 -13.61 -16.80 10.15
CA LEU A 305 -12.16 -16.94 10.28
C LEU A 305 -11.73 -17.48 11.66
N ARG A 306 -12.48 -17.15 12.72
CA ARG A 306 -12.23 -17.68 14.07
C ARG A 306 -12.66 -19.14 14.19
N ASP A 307 -13.71 -19.55 13.47
CA ASP A 307 -14.17 -20.94 13.42
C ASP A 307 -13.16 -21.87 12.70
N MET A 308 -12.34 -21.30 11.81
CA MET A 308 -11.23 -22.00 11.15
C MET A 308 -9.94 -22.04 12.00
N GLY A 309 -9.98 -21.58 13.26
CA GLY A 309 -8.85 -21.65 14.20
C GLY A 309 -7.81 -20.56 14.06
N HIS A 310 -8.02 -19.54 13.21
CA HIS A 310 -7.13 -18.38 13.16
C HIS A 310 -7.31 -17.53 14.43
N GLY A 311 -6.23 -16.93 14.93
CA GLY A 311 -6.27 -16.03 16.08
C GLY A 311 -6.81 -14.64 15.75
N GLY A 312 -7.44 -13.99 16.73
CA GLY A 312 -7.85 -12.59 16.70
C GLY A 312 -6.69 -11.62 16.51
N ALA A 313 -6.98 -10.40 16.07
CA ALA A 313 -6.01 -9.32 16.14
C ALA A 313 -5.75 -8.92 17.61
N TYR A 314 -4.69 -8.16 17.82
CA TYR A 314 -4.37 -7.55 19.10
C TYR A 314 -3.82 -6.15 18.85
N GLY A 315 -3.89 -5.31 19.88
CA GLY A 315 -3.21 -4.03 19.92
C GLY A 315 -2.11 -4.02 20.97
N VAL A 316 -1.34 -2.95 21.03
CA VAL A 316 -0.34 -2.72 22.09
C VAL A 316 -0.62 -1.41 22.80
N VAL A 317 -0.65 -1.46 24.14
CA VAL A 317 -0.79 -0.29 25.01
C VAL A 317 0.22 -0.36 26.15
N ASN A 318 1.03 0.68 26.31
CA ASN A 318 2.07 0.76 27.34
C ASN A 318 2.92 -0.52 27.48
N GLY A 319 3.34 -1.08 26.33
CA GLY A 319 4.17 -2.29 26.25
C GLY A 319 3.43 -3.63 26.42
N HIS A 320 2.11 -3.61 26.61
CA HIS A 320 1.31 -4.82 26.81
C HIS A 320 0.49 -5.16 25.55
N LYS A 321 0.55 -6.42 25.10
CA LYS A 321 -0.32 -6.94 24.05
C LYS A 321 -1.71 -7.18 24.60
N VAL A 322 -2.73 -6.64 23.94
CA VAL A 322 -4.14 -6.73 24.36
C VAL A 322 -4.98 -7.29 23.22
N PRO A 323 -5.58 -8.49 23.35
CA PRO A 323 -6.33 -9.10 22.26
C PRO A 323 -7.67 -8.42 22.03
N VAL A 324 -8.14 -8.40 20.78
CA VAL A 324 -9.52 -7.99 20.46
C VAL A 324 -10.50 -8.96 21.13
N ALA A 325 -11.47 -8.41 21.85
CA ALA A 325 -12.52 -9.14 22.55
C ALA A 325 -13.85 -8.99 21.79
N GLY A 326 -14.35 -10.09 21.22
CA GLY A 326 -15.59 -10.06 20.46
C GLY A 326 -15.44 -9.52 19.04
N ARG A 327 -16.55 -9.03 18.50
CA ARG A 327 -16.60 -8.49 17.13
C ARG A 327 -16.15 -7.03 17.09
N VAL A 328 -15.34 -6.71 16.09
CA VAL A 328 -15.14 -5.35 15.61
C VAL A 328 -16.46 -4.83 15.05
N THR A 329 -16.84 -3.60 15.44
CA THR A 329 -18.08 -2.94 15.02
C THR A 329 -17.79 -1.79 14.06
N MET A 330 -18.80 -1.00 13.69
CA MET A 330 -18.65 0.06 12.69
C MET A 330 -17.59 1.09 13.10
N ASP A 331 -17.65 1.52 14.37
CA ASP A 331 -16.82 2.61 14.88
C ASP A 331 -16.07 2.24 16.17
N LEU A 332 -16.33 1.06 16.75
CA LEU A 332 -15.77 0.65 18.04
C LEU A 332 -15.18 -0.76 18.01
N THR A 333 -14.05 -0.91 18.70
CA THR A 333 -13.38 -2.18 18.95
C THR A 333 -13.13 -2.34 20.44
N ILE A 334 -13.38 -3.53 20.96
CA ILE A 334 -13.17 -3.84 22.38
C ILE A 334 -11.89 -4.68 22.49
N PHE A 335 -11.01 -4.31 23.40
CA PHE A 335 -9.80 -5.05 23.74
C PHE A 335 -9.89 -5.57 25.17
N ASP A 336 -9.47 -6.82 25.40
CA ASP A 336 -9.31 -7.37 26.75
C ASP A 336 -8.00 -6.85 27.34
N VAL A 337 -8.11 -6.02 28.37
CA VAL A 337 -6.98 -5.39 29.09
C VAL A 337 -6.86 -5.92 30.51
N THR A 338 -7.44 -7.10 30.79
CA THR A 338 -7.50 -7.69 32.13
C THR A 338 -6.13 -7.88 32.75
N ASP A 339 -5.11 -8.23 31.96
CA ASP A 339 -3.74 -8.48 32.43
C ASP A 339 -2.86 -7.21 32.43
N VAL A 340 -3.36 -6.05 31.99
CA VAL A 340 -2.61 -4.77 31.99
C VAL A 340 -2.73 -4.09 33.35
N PRO A 341 -1.65 -3.71 34.06
CA PRO A 341 -1.76 -3.06 35.38
C PRO A 341 -2.76 -1.89 35.40
N ALA A 342 -3.59 -1.79 36.44
CA ALA A 342 -4.71 -0.82 36.47
C ALA A 342 -4.28 0.66 36.42
N ASN A 343 -3.07 0.96 36.89
CA ASN A 343 -2.46 2.29 36.79
C ASN A 343 -1.72 2.53 35.48
N ALA A 344 -1.59 1.51 34.62
CA ALA A 344 -0.88 1.59 33.35
C ALA A 344 -1.80 1.83 32.15
N ILE A 345 -3.11 2.00 32.35
CA ILE A 345 -4.05 2.28 31.25
C ILE A 345 -5.28 3.03 31.77
N ARG A 346 -5.71 4.06 31.04
CA ARG A 346 -6.92 4.84 31.32
C ARG A 346 -7.64 5.26 30.05
N ALA A 347 -8.88 5.72 30.18
CA ALA A 347 -9.56 6.40 29.08
C ALA A 347 -8.76 7.63 28.64
N GLY A 348 -8.72 7.87 27.34
CA GLY A 348 -7.91 8.91 26.71
C GLY A 348 -6.54 8.44 26.22
N ASP A 349 -6.00 7.33 26.73
CA ASP A 349 -4.78 6.72 26.21
C ASP A 349 -5.01 6.10 24.82
N TYR A 350 -3.95 5.72 24.12
CA TYR A 350 -4.00 5.10 22.79
C TYR A 350 -3.61 3.63 22.80
N ILE A 351 -4.25 2.87 21.91
CA ILE A 351 -3.87 1.51 21.55
C ILE A 351 -3.28 1.55 20.14
N GLU A 352 -2.04 1.08 20.00
CA GLU A 352 -1.43 0.86 18.69
C GLU A 352 -2.04 -0.38 18.03
N LEU A 353 -2.65 -0.18 16.87
CA LEU A 353 -3.37 -1.20 16.10
C LEU A 353 -2.44 -1.93 15.12
N PHE A 354 -1.55 -1.16 14.49
CA PHE A 354 -0.39 -1.63 13.75
C PHE A 354 0.64 -0.48 13.66
N GLY A 355 1.91 -0.80 13.48
CA GLY A 355 3.03 0.13 13.53
C GLY A 355 4.33 -0.54 13.95
N HIS A 356 5.14 0.16 14.73
CA HIS A 356 6.42 -0.34 15.23
C HIS A 356 6.30 -1.51 16.21
N LYS A 357 5.27 -1.52 17.06
CA LYS A 357 5.04 -2.54 18.10
C LYS A 357 4.18 -3.69 17.59
N VAL A 358 3.35 -3.43 16.58
CA VAL A 358 2.50 -4.44 15.93
C VAL A 358 2.70 -4.36 14.41
N PRO A 359 3.55 -5.20 13.82
CA PRO A 359 3.79 -5.14 12.37
C PRO A 359 2.49 -5.25 11.57
N VAL A 360 2.34 -4.42 10.52
CA VAL A 360 1.11 -4.38 9.70
C VAL A 360 0.72 -5.75 9.14
N ASP A 361 1.72 -6.56 8.75
CA ASP A 361 1.49 -7.90 8.21
C ASP A 361 1.03 -8.90 9.28
N GLU A 362 1.31 -8.64 10.56
CA GLU A 362 0.76 -9.46 11.66
C GLU A 362 -0.73 -9.21 11.85
N THR A 363 -1.14 -7.94 11.81
CA THR A 363 -2.56 -7.55 11.80
C THR A 363 -3.26 -8.10 10.55
N ALA A 364 -2.63 -7.99 9.37
CA ALA A 364 -3.18 -8.53 8.12
C ALA A 364 -3.40 -10.05 8.18
N ARG A 365 -2.42 -10.81 8.70
CA ARG A 365 -2.55 -12.27 8.89
C ARG A 365 -3.71 -12.63 9.83
N ALA A 366 -3.95 -11.85 10.88
CA ALA A 366 -5.09 -12.04 11.78
C ALA A 366 -6.44 -11.80 11.09
N ALA A 367 -6.46 -10.93 10.07
CA ALA A 367 -7.62 -10.68 9.19
C ALA A 367 -7.75 -11.68 8.02
N GLY A 368 -6.74 -12.54 7.78
CA GLY A 368 -6.73 -13.43 6.62
C GLY A 368 -6.47 -12.68 5.30
N THR A 369 -5.73 -11.58 5.37
CA THR A 369 -5.36 -10.73 4.23
C THR A 369 -3.86 -10.39 4.25
N ILE A 370 -3.45 -9.41 3.46
CA ILE A 370 -2.07 -8.94 3.28
C ILE A 370 -1.91 -7.46 3.70
N GLY A 371 -0.70 -7.04 4.08
CA GLY A 371 -0.42 -5.68 4.54
C GLY A 371 -0.86 -4.58 3.56
N TYR A 372 -0.87 -4.89 2.25
CA TYR A 372 -1.40 -4.01 1.21
C TYR A 372 -2.83 -3.55 1.51
N GLU A 373 -3.73 -4.49 1.82
CA GLU A 373 -5.15 -4.20 2.05
C GLU A 373 -5.34 -3.44 3.37
N MET A 374 -4.50 -3.72 4.37
CA MET A 374 -4.53 -2.97 5.63
C MET A 374 -4.19 -1.49 5.41
N LEU A 375 -3.17 -1.18 4.63
CA LEU A 375 -2.76 0.20 4.35
C LEU A 375 -3.77 0.91 3.43
N THR A 376 -4.17 0.28 2.32
CA THR A 376 -5.10 0.90 1.37
C THR A 376 -6.54 0.98 1.89
N GLY A 377 -6.86 0.23 2.95
CA GLY A 377 -8.17 0.22 3.59
C GLY A 377 -8.37 1.33 4.61
N LEU A 378 -7.33 2.11 4.95
CA LEU A 378 -7.41 3.16 5.97
C LEU A 378 -8.44 4.22 5.59
N GLY A 379 -9.39 4.47 6.49
CA GLY A 379 -10.45 5.44 6.28
C GLY A 379 -9.97 6.89 6.31
N LEU A 380 -10.88 7.80 5.99
CA LEU A 380 -10.60 9.25 5.98
C LEU A 380 -10.61 9.89 7.37
N ARG A 381 -11.04 9.17 8.41
CA ARG A 381 -11.19 9.70 9.78
C ARG A 381 -9.89 9.72 10.60
N TYR A 382 -8.80 9.20 10.06
CA TYR A 382 -7.49 9.35 10.68
C TYR A 382 -6.98 10.77 10.50
N GLU A 383 -6.61 11.40 11.61
CA GLU A 383 -5.73 12.56 11.56
C GLU A 383 -4.32 12.05 11.22
N ARG A 384 -3.75 12.58 10.14
CA ARG A 384 -2.45 12.13 9.62
C ARG A 384 -1.36 13.09 10.04
N GLN A 385 -0.25 12.54 10.52
CA GLN A 385 0.97 13.30 10.79
C GLN A 385 2.12 12.70 9.99
N TYR A 386 2.79 13.54 9.22
CA TYR A 386 3.94 13.16 8.41
C TYR A 386 5.22 13.56 9.12
N LEU A 387 6.07 12.58 9.42
CA LEU A 387 7.36 12.79 10.09
C LEU A 387 8.48 12.69 9.06
N MET A 388 9.30 13.74 8.94
CA MET A 388 10.59 13.63 8.27
C MET A 388 11.62 13.06 9.26
N ALA A 389 12.70 12.45 8.76
CA ALA A 389 13.81 12.10 9.64
C ALA A 389 14.33 13.37 10.32
N ASP A 390 14.49 13.35 11.65
CA ASP A 390 15.26 14.36 12.35
C ASP A 390 16.71 14.32 11.80
N ASP A 391 17.21 15.44 11.26
CA ASP A 391 18.60 15.60 10.81
C ASP A 391 19.63 15.43 11.95
#